data_AF-A0A838EQ02-F1
#
_entry.id   AF-A0A838EQ02-F1
#
_cell.length_a   1.000
_cell.length_b   1.000
_cell.length_c   1.000
_cell.angle_alpha   90.00
_cell.angle_beta   90.00
_cell.angle_gamma   90.00
#
_symmetry.space_group_name_H-M   'P 1'
#
loop_
_entity.id
_entity.type
_entity.pdbx_description
1 polymer ?
#
loop_
_entity_poly.entity_id
_entity_poly.type
_entity_poly.pdbx_seq_one_letter_code
_entity_poly.pdbx_strand_id
1 'polypeptide(L)'
;MAQYDWTNVSKVIKSEVNTVQTEFERILGQNLLGIYLDGSLALGGFQPARSNINVLAVVAEKIDSSLKRKLVELLLRISNMPRPLDVYILAAEDLSPLRLPLSFELHYNEPSREAMLQELRNGEGWNATAHTDAKLTISLAVLQQAGIVLWGKPIEETLPVIPEAAFRDALIQSIEEARARLPKDPISFVF
;
A
#
# COMPACT_ATOMS: atom_id res chain seq x y z
N MET A 1 -2.85 -14.29 22.46
CA MET A 1 -3.30 -12.95 21.99
C MET A 1 -4.48 -13.17 21.06
N ALA A 2 -5.51 -12.32 21.09
CA ALA A 2 -6.59 -12.40 20.12
C ALA A 2 -6.02 -12.14 18.71
N GLN A 3 -6.30 -13.03 17.77
CA GLN A 3 -5.94 -12.88 16.37
C GLN A 3 -7.08 -12.15 15.67
N TYR A 4 -6.80 -10.93 15.19
CA TYR A 4 -7.77 -10.17 14.42
C TYR A 4 -7.46 -10.28 12.93
N ASP A 5 -8.51 -10.51 12.16
CA ASP A 5 -8.52 -10.51 10.71
C ASP A 5 -9.67 -9.61 10.21
N TRP A 6 -9.82 -9.49 8.89
CA TRP A 6 -10.93 -8.73 8.32
C TRP A 6 -12.33 -9.19 8.76
N THR A 7 -12.51 -10.47 9.07
CA THR A 7 -13.82 -11.04 9.45
C THR A 7 -14.24 -10.57 10.84
N ASN A 8 -13.30 -10.49 11.79
CA ASN A 8 -13.57 -10.25 13.20
C ASN A 8 -13.03 -8.91 13.77
N VAL A 9 -12.37 -8.09 12.94
CA VAL A 9 -11.89 -6.76 13.37
C VAL A 9 -13.06 -5.82 13.73
N SER A 10 -12.76 -4.81 14.56
CA SER A 10 -13.76 -3.86 15.04
C SER A 10 -14.45 -3.10 13.91
N LYS A 11 -15.70 -2.69 14.15
CA LYS A 11 -16.49 -1.88 13.20
C LYS A 11 -15.79 -0.56 12.83
N VAL A 12 -14.97 -0.02 13.73
CA VAL A 12 -14.23 1.23 13.48
C VAL A 12 -13.18 1.02 12.38
N ILE A 13 -12.42 -0.08 12.45
CA ILE A 13 -11.43 -0.42 11.40
C ILE A 13 -12.13 -0.74 10.09
N LYS A 14 -13.25 -1.47 10.13
CA LYS A 14 -14.07 -1.71 8.92
C LYS A 14 -14.56 -0.40 8.31
N SER A 15 -14.96 0.57 9.13
CA SER A 15 -15.38 1.89 8.66
C SER A 15 -14.24 2.65 7.97
N GLU A 16 -13.03 2.62 8.53
CA GLU A 16 -11.85 3.26 7.93
C GLU A 16 -11.52 2.64 6.55
N VAL A 17 -11.52 1.31 6.45
CA VAL A 17 -11.34 0.60 5.18
C VAL A 17 -12.44 0.95 4.17
N ASN A 18 -13.71 0.98 4.59
CA ASN A 18 -14.83 1.35 3.72
C ASN A 18 -14.74 2.81 3.24
N THR A 19 -14.18 3.71 4.07
CA THR A 19 -13.89 5.09 3.65
C THR A 19 -12.85 5.11 2.54
N VAL A 20 -11.76 4.35 2.66
CA VAL A 20 -10.76 4.21 1.58
C VAL A 20 -11.42 3.72 0.30
N GLN A 21 -12.20 2.64 0.38
CA GLN A 21 -12.90 2.06 -0.76
C GLN A 21 -13.80 3.10 -1.46
N THR A 22 -14.68 3.75 -0.70
CA THR A 22 -15.67 4.70 -1.23
C THR A 22 -14.98 5.90 -1.89
N GLU A 23 -13.94 6.44 -1.27
CA GLU A 23 -13.22 7.59 -1.80
C GLU A 23 -12.36 7.23 -3.02
N PHE A 24 -11.84 6.00 -3.09
CA PHE A 24 -11.11 5.50 -4.25
C PHE A 24 -12.05 5.30 -5.43
N GLU A 25 -13.21 4.66 -5.23
CA GLU A 25 -14.25 4.54 -6.25
C GLU A 25 -14.68 5.92 -6.77
N ARG A 26 -14.84 6.92 -5.88
CA ARG A 26 -15.22 8.28 -6.25
C ARG A 26 -14.14 9.02 -7.04
N ILE A 27 -12.87 8.92 -6.64
CA ILE A 27 -11.77 9.67 -7.24
C ILE A 27 -11.29 9.02 -8.54
N LEU A 28 -11.11 7.70 -8.54
CA LEU A 28 -10.56 6.95 -9.67
C LEU A 28 -11.64 6.58 -10.71
N GLY A 29 -12.91 6.49 -10.28
CA GLY A 29 -14.04 6.27 -11.19
C GLY A 29 -13.87 5.03 -12.06
N GLN A 30 -14.10 5.19 -13.36
CA GLN A 30 -13.97 4.11 -14.34
C GLN A 30 -12.55 3.58 -14.51
N ASN A 31 -11.53 4.32 -14.04
CA ASN A 31 -10.14 3.88 -14.11
C ASN A 31 -9.81 2.83 -13.03
N LEU A 32 -10.65 2.66 -11.99
CA LEU A 32 -10.40 1.67 -10.93
C LEU A 32 -10.78 0.25 -11.38
N LEU A 33 -9.85 -0.70 -11.25
CA LEU A 33 -10.06 -2.11 -11.58
C LEU A 33 -10.25 -3.00 -10.35
N GLY A 34 -9.62 -2.66 -9.23
CA GLY A 34 -9.73 -3.42 -8.00
C GLY A 34 -9.07 -2.75 -6.80
N ILE A 35 -9.58 -3.09 -5.61
CA ILE A 35 -9.03 -2.70 -4.31
C ILE A 35 -8.89 -3.96 -3.47
N TYR A 36 -7.70 -4.15 -2.89
CA TYR A 36 -7.32 -5.34 -2.16
C TYR A 36 -6.76 -4.98 -0.79
N LEU A 37 -7.08 -5.77 0.23
CA LEU A 37 -6.41 -5.71 1.52
C LEU A 37 -5.29 -6.74 1.58
N ASP A 38 -4.16 -6.30 2.12
CA ASP A 38 -2.97 -7.11 2.36
C ASP A 38 -2.58 -7.08 3.85
N GLY A 39 -1.45 -7.70 4.18
CA GLY A 39 -0.76 -7.57 5.44
C GLY A 39 -1.55 -8.19 6.58
N SER A 40 -1.48 -7.57 7.75
CA SER A 40 -1.97 -8.19 8.98
C SER A 40 -3.49 -8.40 9.03
N LEU A 41 -4.30 -7.63 8.29
CA LEU A 41 -5.74 -7.86 8.16
C LEU A 41 -6.07 -9.09 7.31
N ALA A 42 -5.27 -9.33 6.27
CA ALA A 42 -5.38 -10.50 5.39
C ALA A 42 -4.86 -11.77 6.07
N LEU A 43 -3.74 -11.65 6.81
CA LEU A 43 -3.04 -12.78 7.44
C LEU A 43 -3.55 -13.16 8.83
N GLY A 44 -4.56 -12.47 9.37
CA GLY A 44 -5.10 -12.72 10.72
C GLY A 44 -4.16 -12.36 11.88
N GLY A 45 -3.22 -11.46 11.63
CA GLY A 45 -2.24 -10.97 12.60
C GLY A 45 -2.47 -9.52 13.03
N PHE A 46 -3.64 -8.94 12.75
CA PHE A 46 -3.89 -7.52 12.97
C PHE A 46 -3.85 -7.18 14.46
N GLN A 47 -3.02 -6.21 14.82
CA GLN A 47 -2.91 -5.68 16.17
C GLN A 47 -3.55 -4.29 16.21
N PRO A 48 -4.74 -4.11 16.82
CA PRO A 48 -5.47 -2.85 16.76
C PRO A 48 -4.70 -1.61 17.21
N ALA A 49 -3.71 -1.77 18.11
CA ALA A 49 -2.89 -0.66 18.59
C ALA A 49 -1.61 -0.41 17.75
N ARG A 50 -1.20 -1.35 16.89
CA ARG A 50 0.15 -1.37 16.27
C ARG A 50 0.17 -1.57 14.76
N SER A 51 -0.79 -2.31 14.20
CA SER A 51 -0.85 -2.59 12.76
C SER A 51 -1.30 -1.40 11.93
N ASN A 52 -0.72 -1.26 10.74
CA ASN A 52 -1.24 -0.39 9.70
C ASN A 52 -2.33 -1.12 8.91
N ILE A 53 -3.13 -0.39 8.14
CA ILE A 53 -4.05 -0.95 7.15
C ILE A 53 -3.35 -0.90 5.79
N ASN A 54 -3.05 -2.07 5.24
CA ASN A 54 -2.39 -2.21 3.95
C ASN A 54 -3.44 -2.34 2.84
N VAL A 55 -3.41 -1.42 1.89
CA VAL A 55 -4.33 -1.38 0.75
C VAL A 55 -3.55 -1.35 -0.56
N LEU A 56 -3.96 -2.15 -1.53
CA LEU A 56 -3.45 -2.08 -2.90
C LEU A 56 -4.61 -1.83 -3.85
N ALA A 57 -4.51 -0.77 -4.65
CA ALA A 57 -5.45 -0.47 -5.71
C ALA A 57 -4.79 -0.65 -7.09
N VAL A 58 -5.56 -1.16 -8.04
CA VAL A 58 -5.13 -1.30 -9.44
C VAL A 58 -6.01 -0.42 -10.31
N VAL A 59 -5.38 0.36 -11.18
CA VAL A 59 -6.04 1.20 -12.18
C VAL A 59 -5.76 0.72 -13.60
N ALA A 60 -6.66 1.00 -14.53
CA ALA A 60 -6.52 0.56 -15.93
C ALA A 60 -5.41 1.33 -16.66
N GLU A 61 -5.34 2.64 -16.45
CA GLU A 61 -4.38 3.57 -17.06
C GLU A 61 -3.62 4.35 -15.99
N LYS A 62 -2.40 4.78 -16.31
CA LYS A 62 -1.59 5.64 -15.45
C LYS A 62 -2.34 6.90 -15.03
N ILE A 63 -2.10 7.34 -13.80
CA ILE A 63 -2.80 8.49 -13.23
C ILE A 63 -1.99 9.77 -13.43
N ASP A 64 -2.67 10.84 -13.84
CA ASP A 64 -2.00 12.13 -14.03
C ASP A 64 -1.68 12.83 -12.69
N SER A 65 -0.89 13.90 -12.74
CA SER A 65 -0.50 14.66 -11.55
C SER A 65 -1.69 15.25 -10.79
N SER A 66 -2.79 15.58 -11.48
CA SER A 66 -4.00 16.14 -10.85
C SER A 66 -4.70 15.09 -10.00
N LEU A 67 -4.79 13.86 -10.52
CA LEU A 67 -5.39 12.74 -9.83
C LEU A 67 -4.51 12.23 -8.69
N LYS A 68 -3.18 12.13 -8.90
CA LYS A 68 -2.20 11.85 -7.84
C LYS A 68 -2.32 12.84 -6.69
N ARG A 69 -2.42 14.14 -6.99
CA ARG A 69 -2.62 15.19 -5.99
C ARG A 69 -3.88 14.96 -5.17
N LYS A 70 -5.03 14.70 -5.80
CA LYS A 70 -6.29 14.42 -5.11
C LYS A 70 -6.20 13.20 -4.19
N LEU A 71 -5.51 12.15 -4.63
CA LEU A 71 -5.30 10.93 -3.85
C LEU A 71 -4.41 11.20 -2.63
N VAL A 72 -3.33 11.95 -2.79
CA VAL A 72 -2.45 12.31 -1.66
C VAL A 72 -3.18 13.22 -0.67
N GLU A 73 -3.89 14.26 -1.14
CA GLU A 73 -4.72 15.12 -0.26
C GLU A 73 -5.76 14.30 0.51
N LEU A 74 -6.39 13.32 -0.14
CA LEU A 74 -7.29 12.38 0.51
C LEU A 74 -6.57 11.56 1.58
N LEU A 75 -5.49 10.87 1.23
CA LEU A 75 -4.78 9.92 2.10
C LEU A 75 -4.20 10.62 3.33
N LEU A 76 -3.67 11.83 3.16
CA LEU A 76 -3.22 12.69 4.27
C LEU A 76 -4.35 13.03 5.24
N ARG A 77 -5.58 13.18 4.74
CA ARG A 77 -6.77 13.51 5.53
C ARG A 77 -7.34 12.30 6.26
N ILE A 78 -7.36 11.12 5.63
CA ILE A 78 -8.06 9.95 6.17
C ILE A 78 -7.15 8.96 6.91
N SER A 79 -5.84 9.00 6.69
CA SER A 79 -4.90 8.14 7.42
C SER A 79 -4.71 8.60 8.88
N ASN A 80 -4.36 7.65 9.76
CA ASN A 80 -4.35 7.79 11.23
C ASN A 80 -5.75 7.99 11.84
N MET A 81 -6.83 7.53 11.18
CA MET A 81 -8.20 7.70 11.66
C MET A 81 -9.04 6.41 11.58
N PRO A 82 -8.81 5.43 12.49
CA PRO A 82 -7.85 5.44 13.60
C PRO A 82 -6.45 4.91 13.31
N ARG A 83 -6.19 4.26 12.17
CA ARG A 83 -4.90 3.57 11.94
C ARG A 83 -4.12 4.18 10.78
N PRO A 84 -2.78 4.09 10.81
CA PRO A 84 -1.97 4.42 9.65
C PRO A 84 -2.41 3.60 8.44
N LEU A 85 -2.57 4.26 7.29
CA LEU A 85 -2.71 3.61 6.00
C LEU A 85 -1.33 3.40 5.38
N ASP A 86 -1.19 2.29 4.65
CA ASP A 86 -0.06 1.99 3.77
C ASP A 86 -0.64 1.55 2.43
N VAL A 87 -0.54 2.41 1.42
CA VAL A 87 -1.34 2.30 0.20
C VAL A 87 -0.47 2.32 -1.05
N TYR A 88 -0.59 1.28 -1.86
CA TYR A 88 -0.07 1.24 -3.22
C TYR A 88 -1.18 1.46 -4.26
N ILE A 89 -0.85 2.20 -5.31
CA ILE A 89 -1.67 2.31 -6.52
C ILE A 89 -0.81 1.89 -7.70
N LEU A 90 -1.24 0.88 -8.45
CA LEU A 90 -0.53 0.31 -9.59
C LEU A 90 -1.34 0.49 -10.88
N ALA A 91 -0.65 0.76 -12.00
CA ALA A 91 -1.28 0.70 -13.31
C ALA A 91 -1.22 -0.74 -13.87
N ALA A 92 -2.32 -1.20 -14.47
CA ALA A 92 -2.42 -2.55 -15.03
C ALA A 92 -1.38 -2.81 -16.13
N GLU A 93 -0.97 -1.77 -16.87
CA GLU A 93 0.08 -1.87 -17.89
C GLU A 93 1.47 -2.22 -17.32
N ASP A 94 1.73 -1.90 -16.05
CA ASP A 94 3.01 -2.21 -15.40
C ASP A 94 3.02 -3.64 -14.82
N LEU A 95 1.87 -4.33 -14.78
CA LEU A 95 1.71 -5.68 -14.24
C LEU A 95 1.91 -6.80 -15.29
N SER A 96 1.81 -6.47 -16.59
CA SER A 96 1.92 -7.46 -17.66
C SER A 96 2.60 -6.89 -18.92
N PRO A 97 3.72 -7.48 -19.38
CA PRO A 97 4.42 -8.63 -18.79
C PRO A 97 5.10 -8.24 -17.46
N LEU A 98 5.15 -9.18 -16.50
CA LEU A 98 5.80 -8.96 -15.21
C LEU A 98 7.29 -8.60 -15.40
N ARG A 99 7.67 -7.41 -14.96
CA ARG A 99 9.07 -6.94 -14.90
C ARG A 99 9.39 -6.48 -13.49
N LEU A 100 10.46 -7.04 -12.93
CA LEU A 100 10.91 -6.72 -11.58
C LEU A 100 12.20 -5.88 -11.63
N PRO A 101 12.34 -4.89 -10.73
CA PRO A 101 11.36 -4.49 -9.72
C PRO A 101 10.15 -3.75 -10.33
N LEU A 102 8.98 -3.91 -9.71
CA LEU A 102 7.74 -3.29 -10.19
C LEU A 102 7.68 -1.80 -9.84
N SER A 103 7.17 -1.03 -10.79
CA SER A 103 6.83 0.38 -10.59
C SER A 103 5.46 0.52 -9.94
N PHE A 104 5.24 1.65 -9.29
CA PHE A 104 3.92 2.06 -8.79
C PHE A 104 3.62 3.50 -9.17
N GLU A 105 2.34 3.82 -9.29
CA GLU A 105 1.87 5.17 -9.60
C GLU A 105 1.90 6.07 -8.36
N LEU A 106 1.59 5.49 -7.19
CA LEU A 106 1.61 6.16 -5.89
C LEU A 106 1.87 5.13 -4.79
N HIS A 107 2.74 5.48 -3.84
CA HIS A 107 2.86 4.80 -2.56
C HIS A 107 2.71 5.81 -1.43
N TYR A 108 1.68 5.66 -0.61
CA TYR A 108 1.48 6.45 0.60
C TYR A 108 1.81 5.62 1.83
N ASN A 109 2.59 6.19 2.74
CA ASN A 109 2.76 5.68 4.09
C ASN A 109 3.02 6.84 5.06
N GLU A 110 2.85 6.61 6.36
CA GLU A 110 3.06 7.67 7.36
C GLU A 110 4.49 8.24 7.38
N PRO A 111 5.57 7.44 7.21
CA PRO A 111 6.92 8.00 7.04
C PRO A 111 7.06 8.99 5.87
N SER A 112 6.28 8.84 4.79
CA SER A 112 6.32 9.75 3.63
C SER A 112 5.42 10.99 3.77
N ARG A 113 4.61 11.09 4.84
CA ARG A 113 3.61 12.17 5.04
C ARG A 113 4.20 13.57 4.90
N GLU A 114 5.33 13.85 5.57
CA GLU A 114 5.93 15.20 5.57
C GLU A 114 6.48 15.56 4.20
N ALA A 115 7.14 14.63 3.51
CA ALA A 115 7.62 14.83 2.14
C ALA A 115 6.45 15.14 1.20
N MET A 116 5.36 14.37 1.28
CA MET A 116 4.16 14.60 0.46
C MET A 116 3.47 15.94 0.75
N LEU A 117 3.45 16.39 2.01
CA LEU A 117 2.95 17.72 2.37
C LEU A 117 3.79 18.84 1.76
N GLN A 118 5.11 18.66 1.69
CA GLN A 118 6.02 19.62 1.07
C GLN A 118 5.83 19.65 -0.45
N GLU A 119 5.70 18.49 -1.10
CA GLU A 119 5.41 18.39 -2.54
C GLU A 119 4.06 19.06 -2.92
N LEU A 120 3.03 18.92 -2.07
CA LEU A 120 1.74 19.59 -2.25
C LEU A 120 1.83 21.12 -2.21
N ARG A 121 2.72 21.66 -1.36
CA ARG A 121 2.93 23.11 -1.20
C ARG A 121 3.75 23.70 -2.35
N ASN A 122 4.78 22.99 -2.79
CA ASN A 122 5.71 23.48 -3.80
C ASN A 122 5.12 23.41 -5.22
N GLY A 123 4.10 22.57 -5.44
CA GLY A 123 3.43 22.46 -6.75
C GLY A 123 4.26 21.74 -7.83
N GLU A 124 5.48 21.32 -7.50
CA GLU A 124 6.43 20.62 -8.37
C GLU A 124 6.78 19.25 -7.76
N GLY A 125 6.96 18.23 -8.61
CA GLY A 125 7.56 16.94 -8.19
C GLY A 125 6.72 15.67 -8.40
N TRP A 126 5.47 15.78 -8.82
CA TRP A 126 4.52 14.64 -8.86
C TRP A 126 4.86 13.50 -9.84
N ASN A 127 5.91 13.63 -10.66
CA ASN A 127 6.13 12.75 -11.82
C ASN A 127 7.58 12.55 -12.28
N ALA A 128 8.61 12.86 -11.48
CA ALA A 128 9.97 12.84 -12.03
C ALA A 128 10.60 11.43 -12.14
N THR A 129 10.15 10.44 -11.37
CA THR A 129 10.84 9.15 -11.32
C THR A 129 9.87 7.99 -11.11
N ALA A 130 10.07 6.91 -11.87
CA ALA A 130 9.50 5.61 -11.51
C ALA A 130 10.13 5.16 -10.19
N HIS A 131 9.30 4.91 -9.19
CA HIS A 131 9.73 4.42 -7.90
C HIS A 131 9.47 2.93 -7.82
N THR A 132 10.41 2.21 -7.21
CA THR A 132 10.35 0.76 -7.04
C THR A 132 10.56 0.44 -5.56
N ASP A 133 9.77 -0.47 -5.00
CA ASP A 133 9.90 -0.91 -3.61
C ASP A 133 9.92 -2.45 -3.57
N ALA A 134 10.94 -3.04 -2.92
CA ALA A 134 11.00 -4.48 -2.68
C ALA A 134 9.78 -4.99 -1.89
N LYS A 135 9.22 -4.16 -0.99
CA LYS A 135 8.00 -4.47 -0.24
C LYS A 135 6.78 -4.64 -1.13
N LEU A 136 6.73 -4.00 -2.30
CA LEU A 136 5.65 -4.20 -3.26
C LEU A 136 5.65 -5.64 -3.78
N THR A 137 6.82 -6.19 -4.12
CA THR A 137 6.96 -7.59 -4.55
C THR A 137 6.49 -8.56 -3.47
N ILE A 138 6.83 -8.29 -2.20
CA ILE A 138 6.36 -9.06 -1.04
C ILE A 138 4.84 -8.97 -0.93
N SER A 139 4.28 -7.76 -0.99
CA SER A 139 2.84 -7.50 -0.89
C SER A 139 2.05 -8.25 -1.96
N LEU A 140 2.50 -8.20 -3.22
CA LEU A 140 1.86 -8.93 -4.32
C LEU A 140 1.89 -10.45 -4.12
N ALA A 141 3.01 -10.99 -3.62
CA ALA A 141 3.10 -12.41 -3.31
C ALA A 141 2.15 -12.84 -2.17
N VAL A 142 1.98 -11.98 -1.15
CA VAL A 142 1.03 -12.24 -0.05
C VAL A 142 -0.41 -12.13 -0.53
N LEU A 143 -0.73 -11.13 -1.36
CA LEU A 143 -2.06 -10.96 -1.93
C LEU A 143 -2.54 -12.20 -2.70
N GLN A 144 -1.66 -12.85 -3.46
CA GLN A 144 -1.98 -14.10 -4.16
C GLN A 144 -2.34 -15.27 -3.22
N GLN A 145 -1.87 -15.24 -1.96
CA GLN A 145 -2.08 -16.35 -1.02
C GLN A 145 -3.20 -16.07 -0.01
N ALA A 146 -3.32 -14.83 0.44
CA ALA A 146 -4.18 -14.45 1.56
C ALA A 146 -4.92 -13.12 1.34
N GLY A 147 -4.71 -12.46 0.20
CA GLY A 147 -5.30 -11.15 -0.07
C GLY A 147 -6.82 -11.19 -0.05
N ILE A 148 -7.43 -10.08 0.35
CA ILE A 148 -8.87 -9.95 0.41
C ILE A 148 -9.31 -8.97 -0.66
N VAL A 149 -10.19 -9.41 -1.55
CA VAL A 149 -10.86 -8.53 -2.51
C VAL A 149 -11.85 -7.65 -1.75
N LEU A 150 -11.55 -6.35 -1.68
CA LEU A 150 -12.45 -5.36 -1.09
C LEU A 150 -13.46 -4.88 -2.13
N TRP A 151 -13.00 -4.66 -3.36
CA TRP A 151 -13.83 -4.25 -4.49
C TRP A 151 -13.17 -4.63 -5.82
N GLY A 152 -13.98 -4.88 -6.85
CA GLY A 152 -13.51 -5.08 -8.23
C GLY A 152 -13.21 -6.54 -8.59
N LYS A 153 -12.28 -6.73 -9.52
CA LYS A 153 -11.92 -8.04 -10.08
C LYS A 153 -11.25 -8.96 -9.04
N PRO A 154 -11.30 -10.29 -9.24
CA PRO A 154 -10.49 -11.22 -8.47
C PRO A 154 -8.99 -10.91 -8.57
N ILE A 155 -8.24 -11.28 -7.52
CA ILE A 155 -6.78 -11.08 -7.44
C ILE A 155 -6.07 -11.83 -8.56
N GLU A 156 -6.51 -13.05 -8.86
CA GLU A 156 -5.93 -13.96 -9.86
C GLU A 156 -6.11 -13.45 -11.29
N GLU A 157 -7.13 -12.60 -11.52
CA GLU A 157 -7.38 -11.97 -12.82
C GLU A 157 -6.64 -10.64 -13.00
N THR A 158 -6.19 -10.03 -11.89
CA THR A 158 -5.67 -8.65 -11.90
C THR A 158 -4.18 -8.57 -11.62
N LEU A 159 -3.69 -9.38 -10.68
CA LEU A 159 -2.31 -9.33 -10.20
C LEU A 159 -1.50 -10.49 -10.78
N PRO A 160 -0.22 -10.26 -11.14
CA PRO A 160 0.63 -11.31 -11.65
C PRO A 160 1.02 -12.27 -10.51
N VAL A 161 1.29 -13.52 -10.87
CA VAL A 161 1.92 -14.48 -9.95
C VAL A 161 3.39 -14.12 -9.79
N ILE A 162 3.82 -13.84 -8.56
CA ILE A 162 5.21 -13.54 -8.23
C ILE A 162 6.02 -14.84 -8.13
N PRO A 163 7.13 -15.00 -8.88
CA PRO A 163 8.01 -16.15 -8.72
C PRO A 163 8.58 -16.25 -7.30
N GLU A 164 8.67 -17.47 -6.75
CA GLU A 164 9.18 -17.70 -5.40
C GLU A 164 10.59 -17.12 -5.18
N ALA A 165 11.47 -17.23 -6.19
CA ALA A 165 12.81 -16.64 -6.14
C ALA A 165 12.76 -15.11 -5.97
N ALA A 166 11.88 -14.43 -6.72
CA ALA A 166 11.71 -12.99 -6.60
C ALA A 166 11.15 -12.57 -5.23
N PHE A 167 10.19 -13.34 -4.69
CA PHE A 167 9.67 -13.12 -3.34
C PHE A 167 10.77 -13.25 -2.28
N ARG A 168 11.59 -14.30 -2.36
CA ARG A 168 12.73 -14.51 -1.45
C ARG A 168 13.76 -13.39 -1.54
N ASP A 169 14.12 -12.99 -2.75
CA ASP A 169 15.11 -11.92 -2.97
C ASP A 169 14.58 -10.59 -2.42
N ALA A 170 13.31 -10.28 -2.63
CA ALA A 170 12.65 -9.10 -2.07
C ALA A 170 12.60 -9.12 -0.53
N LEU A 171 12.34 -10.28 0.09
CA LEU A 171 12.40 -10.45 1.55
C LEU A 171 13.79 -10.15 2.10
N ILE A 172 14.84 -10.71 1.48
CA ILE A 172 16.23 -10.47 1.88
C ILE A 172 16.54 -8.97 1.78
N GLN A 173 16.23 -8.34 0.65
CA GLN A 173 16.45 -6.91 0.45
C GLN A 173 15.71 -6.08 1.51
N SER A 174 14.45 -6.39 1.80
CA SER A 174 13.65 -5.65 2.79
C SER A 174 14.27 -5.73 4.21
N ILE A 175 14.81 -6.89 4.59
CA ILE A 175 15.51 -7.08 5.86
C ILE A 175 16.82 -6.28 5.89
N GLU A 176 17.59 -6.29 4.80
CA GLU A 176 18.84 -5.54 4.71
C GLU A 176 18.61 -4.02 4.80
N GLU A 177 17.59 -3.51 4.11
CA GLU A 177 17.17 -2.12 4.21
C GLU A 177 16.70 -1.76 5.62
N ALA A 178 15.90 -2.62 6.25
CA ALA A 178 15.46 -2.42 7.63
C ALA A 178 16.66 -2.38 8.59
N ARG A 179 17.63 -3.28 8.42
CA ARG A 179 18.87 -3.32 9.21
C ARG A 179 19.72 -2.05 9.01
N ALA A 180 19.80 -1.54 7.78
CA ALA A 180 20.56 -0.32 7.49
C ALA A 180 19.92 0.94 8.10
N ARG A 181 18.59 0.94 8.28
CA ARG A 181 17.83 2.03 8.92
C ARG A 181 17.81 1.96 10.45
N LEU A 182 18.21 0.83 11.05
CA LEU A 182 18.36 0.76 12.51
C LEU A 182 19.41 1.81 12.94
N PRO A 183 19.12 2.62 13.97
CA PRO A 183 20.15 3.45 14.59
C PRO A 183 21.32 2.56 15.00
N LYS A 184 22.56 3.00 14.74
CA LYS A 184 23.78 2.24 15.13
C LYS A 184 23.90 2.04 16.64
N ASP A 185 23.13 2.78 17.44
CA ASP A 185 23.06 2.66 18.88
C ASP A 185 21.61 2.42 19.35
N PRO A 186 21.25 1.20 19.77
CA PRO A 186 19.90 0.89 20.26
C PRO A 186 19.60 1.46 21.66
N ILE A 187 20.58 2.06 22.36
CA ILE A 187 20.46 2.54 23.75
C ILE A 187 19.95 3.99 23.85
N SER A 188 19.87 4.75 22.76
CA SER A 188 19.32 6.12 22.79
C SER A 188 17.80 6.21 23.02
N PHE A 189 17.15 5.11 23.42
CA PHE A 189 15.70 5.00 23.65
C PHE A 189 15.30 4.94 25.14
N VAL A 190 16.24 5.14 26.07
CA VAL A 190 15.93 5.29 27.49
C VAL A 190 16.54 6.58 28.03
N PHE A 191 16.00 7.73 27.62
CA PHE A 191 15.94 8.98 28.41
C PHE A 191 14.77 9.84 27.92
#